data_AF-A0A4R3UM27-F1
#
_entry.id   AF-A0A4R3UM27-F1
#
_cell.length_a   1.000
_cell.length_b   1.000
_cell.length_c   1.000
_cell.angle_alpha   90.00
_cell.angle_beta   90.00
_cell.angle_gamma   90.00
#
_symmetry.space_group_name_H-M   'P 1'
#
loop_
_entity.id
_entity.type
_entity.pdbx_description
1 polymer ?
#
loop_
_entity_poly.entity_id
_entity_poly.type
_entity_poly.pdbx_seq_one_letter_code
_entity_poly.pdbx_strand_id
1 'polypeptide(L)' 'MRLSASIKRAIERHALVDYPREACGLIVAAADKQQYVPCRNAASHGQDFRLPAEDYAAAEDQGQVLAVVHSHV' A
#
# COMPACT_ATOMS: atom_id res chain seq x y z
N MET A 1 15.59 1.84 -0.07
CA MET A 1 14.95 0.79 -0.90
C MET A 1 14.79 1.31 -2.33
N ARG A 2 15.03 0.49 -3.36
CA ARG A 2 14.80 0.86 -4.77
C ARG A 2 13.59 0.11 -5.33
N LEU A 3 12.52 0.83 -5.65
CA LEU A 3 11.31 0.25 -6.25
C LEU A 3 11.43 0.10 -7.76
N SER A 4 10.92 -1.00 -8.30
CA SER A 4 10.80 -1.22 -9.74
C SER A 4 9.79 -0.25 -10.37
N ALA A 5 9.87 -0.06 -11.68
CA ALA A 5 8.89 0.76 -12.41
C ALA A 5 7.46 0.18 -12.34
N SER A 6 7.32 -1.14 -12.29
CA SER A 6 6.01 -1.80 -12.17
C SER A 6 5.36 -1.53 -10.81
N ILE A 7 6.14 -1.57 -9.72
CA ILE A 7 5.65 -1.27 -8.38
C ILE A 7 5.21 0.20 -8.29
N LYS A 8 6.02 1.14 -8.79
CA LYS A 8 5.67 2.57 -8.81
C LYS A 8 4.34 2.81 -9.54
N ARG A 9 4.15 2.22 -10.72
CA ARG A 9 2.91 2.31 -11.49
C ARG A 9 1.71 1.68 -10.77
N ALA A 10 1.91 0.62 -9.99
CA ALA A 10 0.84 0.03 -9.20
C ALA A 10 0.40 0.96 -8.05
N ILE A 11 1.37 1.61 -7.39
CA ILE A 11 1.11 2.63 -6.37
C ILE A 11 0.36 3.82 -6.98
N GLU A 12 0.85 4.37 -8.09
CA GLU A 12 0.21 5.50 -8.79
C GLU A 12 -1.24 5.17 -9.19
N ARG A 13 -1.47 3.96 -9.72
CA ARG A 13 -2.82 3.52 -10.08
C ARG A 13 -3.74 3.43 -8.86
N HIS A 14 -3.24 2.91 -7.74
CA HIS A 14 -4.02 2.83 -6.51
C HIS A 14 -4.39 4.23 -6.00
N ALA A 15 -3.44 5.17 -5.98
CA ALA A 15 -3.69 6.57 -5.63
C ALA A 15 -4.78 7.21 -6.50
N LEU A 16 -4.78 6.93 -7.81
CA LEU A 16 -5.82 7.44 -8.72
C LEU A 16 -7.20 6.82 -8.49
N VAL A 17 -7.27 5.55 -8.06
CA VAL A 17 -8.53 4.86 -7.75
C VAL A 17 -9.14 5.38 -6.44
N ASP A 18 -8.30 5.66 -5.45
CA ASP A 18 -8.76 6.07 -4.12
C ASP A 18 -9.02 7.57 -4.01
N TYR A 19 -8.56 8.38 -4.96
CA TYR A 19 -8.88 9.81 -5.02
C TYR A 19 -10.40 10.05 -4.94
N PRO A 20 -10.91 10.93 -4.04
CA PRO A 20 -10.21 12.00 -3.33
C PRO A 20 -9.73 11.64 -1.91
N ARG A 21 -9.55 10.35 -1.58
CA ARG A 21 -8.95 9.88 -0.33
C ARG A 21 -7.50 9.49 -0.56
N GLU A 22 -6.72 9.44 0.51
CA GLU A 22 -5.39 8.82 0.45
C GLU A 22 -5.52 7.32 0.16
N ALA A 23 -4.77 6.81 -0.82
CA ALA A 23 -4.49 5.39 -0.94
C ALA A 23 -3.49 4.97 0.13
N CYS A 24 -3.58 3.74 0.65
CA CYS A 24 -2.56 3.17 1.53
C CYS A 24 -2.23 1.73 1.15
N GLY A 25 -1.03 1.25 1.46
CA GLY A 25 -0.63 -0.12 1.13
C GLY A 25 0.76 -0.47 1.65
N LEU A 26 1.19 -1.69 1.36
CA LEU A 26 2.42 -2.27 1.89
C LEU A 26 3.32 -2.74 0.76
N ILE A 27 4.63 -2.59 0.96
CA ILE A 27 5.64 -3.29 0.17
C ILE A 27 6.05 -4.52 0.95
N VAL A 28 5.88 -5.70 0.36
CA VAL A 28 6.26 -6.98 0.96
C VAL A 28 7.38 -7.64 0.16
N ALA A 29 8.32 -8.27 0.85
CA ALA A 29 9.28 -9.20 0.27
C ALA A 29 8.62 -10.58 0.18
N ALA A 30 8.03 -10.88 -0.98
CA ALA A 30 7.40 -12.17 -1.26
C ALA A 30 8.36 -13.01 -2.11
N ALA A 31 8.89 -14.08 -1.52
CA ALA A 31 9.99 -14.86 -2.10
C ALA A 31 11.18 -13.95 -2.49
N ASP A 32 11.66 -14.03 -3.74
CA ASP A 32 12.84 -13.28 -4.21
C ASP A 32 12.52 -11.90 -4.80
N LYS A 33 11.30 -11.38 -4.59
CA LYS A 33 10.87 -10.09 -5.18
C LYS A 33 10.08 -9.22 -4.22
N GLN A 34 10.10 -7.93 -4.51
CA GLN A 34 9.21 -6.96 -3.89
C GLN A 34 7.86 -6.98 -4.58
N GLN A 35 6.79 -6.87 -3.80
CA GLN A 35 5.43 -6.74 -4.28
C GLN A 35 4.73 -5.60 -3.55
N TYR A 36 3.91 -4.83 -4.27
CA TYR A 36 3.00 -3.87 -3.67
C TYR A 36 1.65 -4.53 -3.41
N VAL A 37 1.18 -4.43 -2.18
CA VAL A 37 -0.14 -4.90 -1.74
C VAL A 37 -0.98 -3.65 -1.43
N PRO A 38 -1.99 -3.32 -2.26
CA PRO A 38 -2.92 -2.24 -1.93
C PRO A 38 -3.76 -2.65 -0.71
N CYS A 39 -3.99 -1.71 0.20
CA CYS A 39 -4.80 -1.91 1.40
C CYS A 39 -5.91 -0.86 1.46
N ARG A 40 -6.98 -1.17 2.18
CA ARG A 40 -8.13 -0.28 2.32
C ARG A 40 -7.76 0.87 3.24
N ASN A 41 -8.03 2.11 2.83
CA ASN A 41 -8.03 3.22 3.79
C ASN A 41 -9.33 3.21 4.60
N ALA A 42 -9.24 2.96 5.91
CA ALA A 42 -10.37 2.96 6.84
C ALA A 42 -10.51 4.28 7.64
N ALA A 43 -9.79 5.33 7.25
CA ALA A 43 -9.94 6.65 7.87
C ALA A 43 -11.33 7.23 7.59
N SER A 44 -11.94 7.83 8.61
CA SER A 44 -13.26 8.47 8.50
C SER A 44 -13.21 9.80 7.75
N HIS A 45 -12.02 10.40 7.62
CA HIS A 45 -11.78 11.68 6.96
C HIS A 45 -10.80 11.49 5.79
N GLY A 46 -10.67 12.51 4.93
CA GLY A 46 -9.92 12.42 3.67
C GLY A 46 -8.47 12.88 3.72
N GLN A 47 -7.97 13.29 4.89
CA GLN A 47 -6.63 13.90 5.06
C GLN A 47 -5.66 13.01 5.83
N ASP A 48 -6.09 11.79 6.14
CA ASP A 48 -5.33 10.78 6.85
C ASP A 48 -5.61 9.41 6.25
N PHE A 49 -4.71 8.47 6.51
CA PHE A 49 -4.94 7.06 6.24
C PHE A 49 -4.97 6.26 7.54
N ARG A 50 -5.87 5.29 7.58
CA ARG A 50 -5.90 4.28 8.64
C ARG A 50 -5.85 2.91 7.99
N LEU A 51 -4.72 2.24 8.17
CA LEU A 51 -4.51 0.88 7.68
C LEU A 51 -5.14 -0.14 8.65
N PRO A 52 -6.14 -0.93 8.23
CA PRO A 52 -6.72 -1.97 9.08
C PRO A 52 -5.68 -3.03 9.47
N ALA A 53 -5.77 -3.55 10.69
CA ALA A 53 -4.86 -4.58 11.17
C ALA A 53 -4.98 -5.87 10.35
N GLU A 54 -6.20 -6.20 9.88
CA GLU A 54 -6.43 -7.37 9.04
C GLU A 54 -5.76 -7.25 7.65
N ASP A 55 -5.70 -6.04 7.08
CA ASP A 55 -5.04 -5.80 5.80
C ASP A 55 -3.52 -5.88 5.95
N TYR A 56 -3.00 -5.43 7.09
CA TYR A 56 -1.58 -5.58 7.44
C TYR A 56 -1.21 -7.06 7.60
N ALA A 57 -1.97 -7.80 8.40
CA ALA A 57 -1.76 -9.23 8.64
C ALA A 57 -1.82 -10.03 7.33
N ALA A 58 -2.83 -9.77 6.48
CA ALA A 58 -2.94 -10.43 5.18
C ALA A 58 -1.79 -10.11 4.21
N ALA A 59 -1.14 -8.96 4.35
CA ALA A 59 0.08 -8.64 3.61
C ALA A 59 1.32 -9.33 4.21
N GLU A 60 1.42 -9.38 5.53
CA GLU A 60 2.48 -10.08 6.26
C GLU A 60 2.48 -11.59 5.96
N ASP A 61 1.31 -12.20 5.80
CA ASP A 61 1.15 -13.60 5.38
C ASP A 61 1.75 -13.87 3.98
N GLN A 62 1.93 -12.84 3.15
CA GLN A 62 2.54 -12.96 1.81
C GLN A 62 4.07 -12.82 1.85
N GLY A 63 4.63 -12.31 2.95
CA GLY A 63 6.07 -12.10 3.11
C GLY A 63 6.42 -10.93 4.03
N GLN A 64 7.72 -10.70 4.23
CA GLN A 64 8.19 -9.66 5.15
C GLN A 64 7.73 -8.27 4.69
N VAL A 65 7.03 -7.55 5.55
CA VAL A 65 6.66 -6.15 5.29
C VAL A 65 7.93 -5.27 5.34
N LEU A 66 8.24 -4.61 4.24
CA LEU A 66 9.43 -3.75 4.08
C LEU A 66 9.13 -2.26 4.26
N ALA A 67 7.93 -1.82 3.87
CA ALA A 67 7.54 -0.41 3.93
C ALA A 67 6.02 -0.23 3.90
N VAL A 68 5.57 0.89 4.48
CA VAL A 68 4.22 1.44 4.30
C VAL A 68 4.25 2.48 3.18
N VAL A 69 3.22 2.51 2.36
CA VAL A 69 3.03 3.48 1.27
C VAL A 69 1.69 4.16 1.47
N HIS A 70 1.64 5.48 1.33
CA HIS A 70 0.39 6.22 1.17
C HIS A 70 0.54 7.35 0.16
N SER A 71 -0.58 7.81 -0.41
CA SER A 71 -0.63 9.00 -1.28
C SER A 71 -1.14 10.21 -0.52
N HIS A 72 -0.84 11.41 -1.01
CA HIS A 72 -1.51 12.65 -0.57
C HIS A 72 -2.49 13.11 -1.64
N VAL A 73 -3.40 14.00 -1.26
CA VAL A 73 -4.45 14.60 -2.11
C VAL A 73 -4.17 16.05 -2.45
#